data_AF-A0AAW5RWR1-F1
#
_entry.id   AF-A0AAW5RWR1-F1
#
_cell.length_a   1.000
_cell.length_b   1.000
_cell.length_c   1.000
_cell.angle_alpha   90.00
_cell.angle_beta   90.00
_cell.angle_gamma   90.00
#
_symmetry.space_group_name_H-M   'P 1'
#
loop_
_entity.id
_entity.type
_entity.pdbx_description
1 polymer ?
#
loop_
_entity_poly.entity_id
_entity_poly.type
_entity_poly.pdbx_seq_one_letter_code
_entity_poly.pdbx_strand_id
1 'polypeptide(L)'
;MESLDLLLSKVDSIARVRIIGEEPLLFKDLPQLIDYLDAQKKILTFSLVTNATIDFKDELMKKLKKSNKVRKITISDYKRSPNLKIPLKQESILRKLKENKIPFSMDSSGENSTWSDPEKIYKRGRSKEDIIKNYRNCQMPCVSLMTSEGLENKQLAPKGAIFVCPISSSLSRLKGLEEFNGDFLNLEDSKERFFEFYSQDFYKSCDYCRDYGEPAKQIAVAVQTDKVLKLEKD
;
A
#
# COMPACT_ATOMS: atom_id res chain seq x y z
N MET A 1 10.32 4.88 -11.16
CA MET A 1 11.41 5.77 -10.72
C MET A 1 11.05 7.23 -10.90
N GLU A 2 10.66 7.64 -12.11
CA GLU A 2 10.26 9.02 -12.43
C GLU A 2 9.29 9.65 -11.42
N SER A 3 8.25 8.93 -10.99
CA SER A 3 7.32 9.42 -9.96
C SER A 3 7.98 9.66 -8.60
N LEU A 4 8.98 8.85 -8.22
CA LEU A 4 9.74 9.09 -7.00
C LEU A 4 10.64 10.31 -7.17
N ASP A 5 11.30 10.50 -8.31
CA ASP A 5 12.12 11.69 -8.58
C ASP A 5 11.28 12.97 -8.47
N LEU A 6 10.10 12.96 -9.09
CA LEU A 6 9.19 14.09 -9.06
C LEU A 6 8.69 14.36 -7.63
N LEU A 7 8.29 13.34 -6.89
CA LEU A 7 7.90 13.48 -5.47
C LEU A 7 9.05 14.06 -4.63
N LEU A 8 10.27 13.51 -4.77
CA LEU A 8 11.44 13.94 -4.04
C LEU A 8 11.88 15.37 -4.41
N SER A 9 11.48 15.89 -5.56
CA SER A 9 11.69 17.30 -5.92
C SER A 9 10.81 18.26 -5.10
N LYS A 10 9.64 17.79 -4.64
CA LYS A 10 8.62 18.60 -3.94
C LYS A 10 8.71 18.53 -2.42
N VAL A 11 9.27 17.45 -1.88
CA VAL A 11 9.38 17.23 -0.43
C VAL A 11 10.82 17.35 0.08
N ASP A 12 10.97 17.69 1.34
CA ASP A 12 12.28 17.82 1.99
C ASP A 12 12.85 16.45 2.40
N SER A 13 11.98 15.56 2.90
CA SER A 13 12.34 14.17 3.20
C SER A 13 11.13 13.24 3.20
N ILE A 14 11.39 11.95 3.04
CA ILE A 14 10.45 10.86 3.22
C ILE A 14 11.02 9.94 4.31
N ALA A 15 10.33 9.87 5.45
CA ALA A 15 10.78 9.07 6.58
C ALA A 15 10.83 7.57 6.25
N ARG A 16 9.82 7.08 5.51
CA ARG A 16 9.73 5.66 5.14
C ARG A 16 8.96 5.46 3.84
N VAL A 17 9.58 4.78 2.89
CA VAL A 17 8.87 4.17 1.76
C VAL A 17 8.47 2.74 2.13
N ARG A 18 7.19 2.39 1.99
CA ARG A 18 6.71 1.01 2.18
C ARG A 18 6.39 0.41 0.82
N ILE A 19 7.19 -0.55 0.39
CA ILE A 19 6.97 -1.30 -0.84
C ILE A 19 5.92 -2.36 -0.54
N ILE A 20 4.74 -2.17 -1.13
CA ILE A 20 3.57 -3.03 -0.99
C ILE A 20 2.96 -3.30 -2.37
N GLY A 21 1.97 -4.19 -2.40
CA GLY A 21 1.22 -4.62 -3.57
C GLY A 21 0.48 -5.89 -3.20
N GLU A 22 0.10 -6.69 -4.19
CA GLU A 22 -0.39 -8.05 -3.91
C GLU A 22 0.78 -8.98 -3.52
N GLU A 23 1.80 -9.08 -4.37
CA GLU A 23 3.09 -9.73 -4.05
C GLU A 23 4.26 -8.96 -4.70
N PRO A 24 4.96 -8.09 -3.94
CA PRO A 24 6.07 -7.30 -4.48
C PRO A 24 7.21 -8.11 -5.09
N LEU A 25 7.41 -9.38 -4.69
CA LEU A 25 8.46 -10.23 -5.28
C LEU A 25 8.18 -10.64 -6.73
N LEU A 26 6.97 -10.39 -7.26
CA LEU A 26 6.68 -10.50 -8.70
C LEU A 26 7.29 -9.36 -9.51
N PHE A 27 7.57 -8.21 -8.88
CA PHE A 27 8.10 -7.04 -9.56
C PHE A 27 9.56 -7.28 -9.96
N LYS A 28 9.80 -7.46 -11.27
CA LYS A 28 11.11 -7.82 -11.82
C LYS A 28 12.18 -6.79 -11.49
N ASP A 29 11.81 -5.51 -11.44
CA ASP A 29 12.72 -4.41 -11.19
C ASP A 29 12.86 -4.05 -9.70
N LEU A 30 12.38 -4.92 -8.80
CA LEU A 30 12.51 -4.71 -7.36
C LEU A 30 13.97 -4.52 -6.91
N PRO A 31 14.98 -5.30 -7.38
CA PRO A 31 16.38 -5.03 -7.04
C PRO A 31 16.85 -3.61 -7.42
N GLN A 32 16.46 -3.13 -8.59
CA GLN A 32 16.76 -1.79 -9.10
C GLN A 32 16.07 -0.71 -8.26
N LEU A 33 14.82 -0.95 -7.84
CA LEU A 33 14.12 -0.10 -6.89
C LEU A 33 14.86 0.00 -5.56
N ILE A 34 15.36 -1.12 -5.02
CA ILE A 34 16.14 -1.11 -3.78
C ILE A 34 17.40 -0.24 -3.93
N ASP A 35 18.17 -0.42 -5.01
CA ASP A 35 19.37 0.39 -5.26
C ASP A 35 19.04 1.89 -5.34
N TYR A 36 17.96 2.24 -6.04
CA TYR A 36 17.52 3.63 -6.13
C TYR A 36 17.16 4.20 -4.77
N LEU A 37 16.30 3.51 -3.99
CA LEU A 37 15.90 3.98 -2.65
C LEU A 37 17.12 4.15 -1.72
N ASP A 38 18.10 3.26 -1.83
CA ASP A 38 19.35 3.33 -1.07
C ASP A 38 20.19 4.57 -1.47
N ALA A 39 20.22 4.93 -2.75
CA ALA A 39 20.92 6.11 -3.24
C ALA A 39 20.26 7.45 -2.86
N GLN A 40 18.94 7.49 -2.61
CA GLN A 40 18.23 8.74 -2.38
C GLN A 40 18.43 9.35 -0.98
N LYS A 41 19.18 10.45 -0.87
CA LYS A 41 19.45 11.14 0.42
C LYS A 41 18.18 11.54 1.19
N LYS A 42 17.12 11.92 0.46
CA LYS A 42 15.84 12.36 1.03
C LYS A 42 14.98 11.20 1.55
N ILE A 43 15.31 9.95 1.24
CA ILE A 43 14.61 8.77 1.76
C ILE A 43 15.43 8.23 2.93
N LEU A 44 14.84 8.27 4.14
CA LEU A 44 15.55 7.84 5.35
C LEU A 44 15.57 6.32 5.48
N THR A 45 14.43 5.67 5.26
CA THR A 45 14.30 4.22 5.32
C THR A 45 13.31 3.69 4.30
N PHE A 46 13.37 2.39 4.03
CA PHE A 46 12.31 1.67 3.35
C PHE A 46 11.99 0.34 4.01
N SER A 47 10.83 -0.21 3.68
CA SER A 47 10.37 -1.52 4.14
C SER A 47 9.67 -2.24 3.01
N LEU A 48 9.66 -3.57 3.06
CA LEU A 48 9.02 -4.44 2.09
C LEU A 48 8.01 -5.31 2.81
N VAL A 49 6.82 -5.49 2.23
CA VAL A 49 5.84 -6.48 2.68
C VAL A 49 5.76 -7.58 1.63
N THR A 50 5.77 -8.85 2.05
CA THR A 50 5.57 -10.00 1.16
C THR A 50 4.53 -10.93 1.78
N ASN A 51 3.74 -11.59 0.94
CA ASN A 51 2.86 -12.68 1.37
C ASN A 51 3.59 -14.05 1.37
N ALA A 52 4.86 -14.06 0.95
CA ALA A 52 5.74 -15.22 0.92
C ALA A 52 5.27 -16.36 0.00
N THR A 53 4.42 -16.11 -1.00
CA THR A 53 4.14 -17.08 -2.07
C THR A 53 5.32 -17.25 -3.02
N ILE A 54 6.23 -16.26 -3.06
CA ILE A 54 7.46 -16.25 -3.87
C ILE A 54 8.66 -16.11 -2.94
N ASP A 55 9.78 -16.73 -3.30
CA ASP A 55 11.02 -16.65 -2.52
C ASP A 55 11.90 -15.48 -3.01
N PHE A 56 12.77 -14.99 -2.13
CA PHE A 56 13.71 -13.92 -2.46
C PHE A 56 14.79 -14.46 -3.41
N LYS A 57 14.98 -13.79 -4.53
CA LYS A 57 16.08 -14.09 -5.46
C LYS A 57 17.41 -13.59 -4.88
N ASP A 58 18.50 -14.25 -5.25
CA ASP A 58 19.84 -13.91 -4.77
C ASP A 58 20.25 -12.47 -5.08
N GLU A 59 19.84 -11.96 -6.24
CA GLU A 59 20.09 -10.57 -6.62
C GLU A 59 19.45 -9.60 -5.63
N LEU A 60 18.15 -9.77 -5.33
CA LEU A 60 17.45 -8.94 -4.35
C LEU A 60 18.10 -9.04 -2.96
N MET A 61 18.47 -10.26 -2.54
CA MET A 61 19.16 -10.47 -1.27
C MET A 61 20.48 -9.70 -1.18
N LYS A 62 21.27 -9.68 -2.27
CA LYS A 62 22.52 -8.90 -2.32
C LYS A 62 22.26 -7.41 -2.13
N LYS A 63 21.21 -6.85 -2.74
CA LYS A 63 20.84 -5.43 -2.60
C LYS A 63 20.39 -5.10 -1.18
N LEU A 64 19.48 -5.91 -0.64
CA LEU A 64 18.96 -5.72 0.72
C LEU A 64 20.07 -5.82 1.78
N LYS A 65 21.00 -6.78 1.64
CA LYS A 65 22.13 -6.93 2.56
C LYS A 65 23.07 -5.72 2.57
N LYS A 66 23.26 -5.08 1.43
CA LYS A 66 24.16 -3.92 1.28
C LYS A 66 23.55 -2.63 1.83
N SER A 67 22.22 -2.52 1.81
CA SER A 67 21.51 -1.30 2.16
C SER A 67 21.45 -1.09 3.67
N ASN A 68 21.79 0.12 4.11
CA ASN A 68 21.62 0.57 5.50
C ASN A 68 20.24 1.18 5.77
N LYS A 69 19.38 1.28 4.74
CA LYS A 69 18.06 1.90 4.83
C LYS A 69 16.91 0.90 4.97
N VAL A 70 17.20 -0.40 4.92
CA VAL A 70 16.20 -1.44 5.18
C VAL A 70 15.75 -1.35 6.64
N ARG A 71 14.56 -0.80 6.88
CA ARG A 71 13.98 -0.73 8.23
C ARG A 71 13.54 -2.10 8.70
N LYS A 72 12.77 -2.80 7.86
CA LYS A 72 12.16 -4.10 8.17
C LYS A 72 11.58 -4.75 6.92
N ILE A 73 11.68 -6.07 6.82
CA ILE A 73 10.88 -6.91 5.93
C ILE A 73 9.72 -7.50 6.72
N THR A 74 8.48 -7.19 6.34
CA THR A 74 7.28 -7.79 6.95
C THR A 74 6.83 -8.96 6.10
N ILE A 75 6.64 -10.12 6.73
CA ILE A 75 6.03 -11.29 6.10
C ILE A 75 4.61 -11.44 6.64
N SER A 76 3.62 -11.30 5.76
CA SER A 76 2.22 -11.56 6.12
C SER A 76 1.97 -13.07 6.13
N ASP A 77 1.55 -13.61 7.28
CA ASP A 77 1.39 -15.05 7.44
C ASP A 77 0.06 -15.57 6.90
N TYR A 78 0.09 -16.15 5.70
CA TYR A 78 -1.10 -16.71 5.06
C TYR A 78 -1.29 -18.20 5.33
N LYS A 79 -0.48 -18.83 6.22
CA LYS A 79 -0.54 -20.29 6.49
C LYS A 79 -1.92 -20.78 6.91
N ARG A 80 -2.71 -19.91 7.57
CA ARG A 80 -4.05 -20.23 8.08
C ARG A 80 -5.18 -19.79 7.16
N SER A 81 -4.85 -19.34 5.94
CA SER A 81 -5.88 -19.11 4.94
C SER A 81 -6.61 -20.43 4.66
N PRO A 82 -7.95 -20.45 4.76
CA PRO A 82 -8.72 -21.69 4.67
C PRO A 82 -8.69 -22.31 3.26
N ASN A 83 -8.30 -21.55 2.24
CA ASN A 83 -8.36 -21.97 0.85
C ASN A 83 -7.15 -21.54 0.01
N LEU A 84 -6.03 -21.18 0.64
CA LEU A 84 -4.78 -20.94 -0.07
C LEU A 84 -4.22 -22.28 -0.59
N LYS A 85 -4.04 -22.36 -1.90
CA LYS A 85 -3.50 -23.56 -2.58
C LYS A 85 -2.01 -23.45 -2.93
N ILE A 86 -1.44 -22.25 -2.80
CA ILE A 86 -0.07 -21.96 -3.21
C ILE A 86 0.89 -22.23 -2.03
N PRO A 87 2.00 -22.97 -2.25
CA PRO A 87 2.95 -23.23 -1.19
C PRO A 87 3.69 -21.95 -0.78
N LEU A 88 3.78 -21.72 0.52
CA LEU A 88 4.51 -20.59 1.08
C LEU A 88 6.02 -20.87 1.19
N LYS A 89 6.82 -19.82 1.04
CA LYS A 89 8.30 -19.82 1.06
C LYS A 89 8.88 -19.21 2.34
N GLN A 90 8.04 -19.03 3.36
CA GLN A 90 8.40 -18.36 4.62
C GLN A 90 9.67 -18.92 5.25
N GLU A 91 9.84 -20.24 5.34
CA GLU A 91 11.02 -20.84 5.98
C GLU A 91 12.31 -20.47 5.25
N SER A 92 12.30 -20.52 3.91
CA SER A 92 13.43 -20.11 3.07
C SER A 92 13.74 -18.62 3.24
N ILE A 93 12.71 -17.78 3.20
CA ILE A 93 12.83 -16.32 3.39
C ILE A 93 13.40 -16.01 4.78
N LEU A 94 12.82 -16.58 5.83
CA LEU A 94 13.27 -16.36 7.21
C LEU A 94 14.72 -16.79 7.42
N ARG A 95 15.14 -17.92 6.83
CA ARG A 95 16.53 -18.36 6.85
C ARG A 95 17.44 -17.33 6.17
N LYS A 96 17.13 -16.91 4.94
CA LYS A 96 17.90 -15.91 4.18
C LYS A 96 18.02 -14.58 4.92
N LEU A 97 16.92 -14.10 5.52
CA LEU A 97 16.91 -12.85 6.28
C LEU A 97 17.76 -12.95 7.56
N LYS A 98 17.66 -14.06 8.30
CA LYS A 98 18.49 -14.32 9.49
C LYS A 98 19.98 -14.40 9.15
N GLU A 99 20.35 -15.20 8.16
CA GLU A 99 21.75 -15.38 7.71
C GLU A 99 22.40 -14.06 7.27
N ASN A 100 21.60 -13.16 6.69
CA ASN A 100 22.07 -11.85 6.23
C ASN A 100 21.81 -10.71 7.23
N LYS A 101 21.34 -11.01 8.45
CA LYS A 101 21.07 -10.04 9.52
C LYS A 101 20.13 -8.90 9.09
N ILE A 102 19.17 -9.19 8.22
CA ILE A 102 18.18 -8.21 7.77
C ILE A 102 17.01 -8.19 8.77
N PRO A 103 16.58 -7.04 9.31
CA PRO A 103 15.45 -6.97 10.24
C PRO A 103 14.14 -7.44 9.61
N PHE A 104 13.37 -8.26 10.32
CA PHE A 104 12.07 -8.76 9.84
C PHE A 104 11.03 -8.91 10.95
N SER A 105 9.75 -8.99 10.57
CA SER A 105 8.66 -9.45 11.44
C SER A 105 7.68 -10.33 10.69
N MET A 106 6.93 -11.13 11.44
CA MET A 106 5.74 -11.82 10.98
C MET A 106 4.51 -11.00 11.39
N ASP A 107 3.61 -10.73 10.45
CA ASP A 107 2.32 -10.10 10.71
C ASP A 107 1.21 -11.16 10.55
N SER A 108 0.15 -11.07 11.35
CA SER A 108 -0.96 -12.03 11.36
C SER A 108 -0.53 -13.49 11.59
N SER A 109 0.52 -13.69 12.40
CA SER A 109 1.02 -15.01 12.81
C SER A 109 0.46 -15.45 14.17
N GLY A 110 0.08 -16.72 14.31
CA GLY A 110 -0.42 -17.31 15.56
C GLY A 110 -1.79 -17.96 15.45
N GLU A 111 -2.17 -18.71 16.49
CA GLU A 111 -3.38 -19.57 16.52
C GLU A 111 -4.72 -18.81 16.50
N ASN A 112 -4.73 -17.51 16.77
CA ASN A 112 -5.93 -16.67 16.74
C ASN A 112 -5.83 -15.53 15.71
N SER A 113 -4.95 -15.69 14.71
CA SER A 113 -4.72 -14.64 13.71
C SER A 113 -5.95 -14.42 12.84
N THR A 114 -6.38 -13.17 12.79
CA THR A 114 -7.51 -12.68 12.00
C THR A 114 -7.14 -11.36 11.34
N TRP A 115 -7.91 -10.97 10.33
CA TRP A 115 -7.85 -9.65 9.70
C TRP A 115 -9.10 -8.86 10.03
N SER A 116 -8.97 -7.54 9.98
CA SER A 116 -10.11 -6.64 10.08
C SER A 116 -10.83 -6.57 8.74
N ASP A 117 -12.15 -6.78 8.76
CA ASP A 117 -13.04 -6.69 7.60
C ASP A 117 -13.19 -5.22 7.16
N PRO A 118 -12.73 -4.86 5.95
CA PRO A 118 -12.94 -3.52 5.41
C PRO A 118 -14.40 -3.26 5.01
N GLU A 119 -15.27 -4.28 5.08
CA GLU A 119 -16.64 -4.31 4.58
C GLU A 119 -16.75 -4.14 3.07
N LYS A 120 -17.98 -4.21 2.55
CA LYS A 120 -18.26 -3.83 1.17
C LYS A 120 -17.98 -2.34 0.98
N ILE A 121 -17.34 -2.03 -0.14
CA ILE A 121 -17.04 -0.67 -0.58
C ILE A 121 -18.18 -0.19 -1.47
N TYR A 122 -18.94 0.79 -1.00
CA TYR A 122 -20.04 1.45 -1.72
C TYR A 122 -20.25 2.85 -1.15
N LYS A 123 -20.81 3.77 -1.94
CA LYS A 123 -21.09 5.14 -1.49
C LYS A 123 -22.17 5.12 -0.42
N ARG A 124 -21.85 5.53 0.81
CA ARG A 124 -22.81 5.45 1.92
C ARG A 124 -23.76 6.63 2.00
N GLY A 125 -23.48 7.73 1.29
CA GLY A 125 -24.35 8.91 1.28
C GLY A 125 -24.33 9.64 2.62
N ARG A 126 -23.21 9.61 3.33
CA ARG A 126 -23.05 10.32 4.61
C ARG A 126 -23.14 11.83 4.42
N SER A 127 -23.61 12.52 5.46
CA SER A 127 -23.45 13.97 5.57
C SER A 127 -21.97 14.34 5.61
N LYS A 128 -21.62 15.60 5.28
CA LYS A 128 -20.24 16.07 5.36
C LYS A 128 -19.67 15.92 6.78
N GLU A 129 -20.49 16.23 7.78
CA GLU A 129 -20.16 16.13 9.20
C GLU A 129 -19.83 14.68 9.59
N ASP A 130 -20.61 13.72 9.10
CA ASP A 130 -20.36 12.29 9.34
C ASP A 130 -19.11 11.78 8.60
N ILE A 131 -18.81 12.30 7.42
CA ILE A 131 -17.56 11.97 6.71
C ILE A 131 -16.34 12.47 7.51
N ILE A 132 -16.39 13.71 8.02
CA ILE A 132 -15.35 14.27 8.88
C ILE A 132 -15.16 13.40 10.13
N LYS A 133 -16.26 13.02 10.80
CA LYS A 133 -16.21 12.15 11.98
C LYS A 133 -15.57 10.79 11.65
N ASN A 134 -15.99 10.16 10.55
CA ASN A 134 -15.47 8.86 10.13
C ASN A 134 -13.97 8.93 9.77
N TYR A 135 -13.55 9.98 9.06
CA TYR A 135 -12.14 10.22 8.73
C TYR A 135 -11.28 10.33 9.99
N ARG A 136 -11.72 11.11 10.99
CA ARG A 136 -11.02 11.26 12.27
C ARG A 136 -10.93 9.95 13.05
N ASN A 137 -11.95 9.10 12.98
CA ASN A 137 -11.95 7.78 13.61
C ASN A 137 -11.03 6.77 12.91
N CYS A 138 -10.83 6.90 11.59
CA CYS A 138 -10.06 5.93 10.79
C CYS A 138 -8.57 5.89 11.16
N GLN A 139 -7.95 7.06 11.40
CA GLN A 139 -6.54 7.20 11.76
C GLN A 139 -5.54 6.49 10.82
N MET A 140 -5.91 6.24 9.55
CA MET A 140 -5.04 5.58 8.59
C MET A 140 -3.73 6.37 8.40
N PRO A 141 -2.55 5.78 8.70
CA PRO A 141 -1.28 6.53 8.68
C PRO A 141 -0.56 6.45 7.33
N CYS A 142 -1.11 5.71 6.37
CA CYS A 142 -0.44 5.41 5.10
C CYS A 142 -1.05 6.23 3.96
N VAL A 143 -0.18 6.93 3.21
CA VAL A 143 -0.51 7.49 1.90
C VAL A 143 -0.02 6.56 0.79
N SER A 144 -0.68 6.59 -0.36
CA SER A 144 -0.33 5.76 -1.52
C SER A 144 0.27 6.62 -2.62
N LEU A 145 1.41 6.18 -3.17
CA LEU A 145 1.91 6.67 -4.45
C LEU A 145 1.49 5.67 -5.53
N MET A 146 0.77 6.13 -6.55
CA MET A 146 0.37 5.31 -7.69
C MET A 146 0.63 6.01 -9.01
N THR A 147 0.82 5.23 -10.06
CA THR A 147 0.97 5.69 -11.44
C THR A 147 -0.15 5.13 -12.32
N SER A 148 -0.23 5.64 -13.55
CA SER A 148 -1.10 5.11 -14.59
C SER A 148 -0.68 3.74 -15.15
N GLU A 149 0.41 3.16 -14.63
CA GLU A 149 0.94 1.88 -15.11
C GLU A 149 -0.05 0.73 -14.86
N GLY A 150 -0.23 -0.12 -15.87
CA GLY A 150 -1.21 -1.21 -15.83
C GLY A 150 -2.68 -0.78 -15.95
N LEU A 151 -2.97 0.46 -16.36
CA LEU A 151 -4.32 0.89 -16.76
C LEU A 151 -4.41 1.00 -18.28
N GLU A 152 -5.48 0.47 -18.87
CA GLU A 152 -5.70 0.45 -20.33
C GLU A 152 -5.68 1.86 -20.94
N ASN A 153 -6.30 2.83 -20.28
CA ASN A 153 -6.42 4.19 -20.80
C ASN A 153 -5.29 5.14 -20.36
N LYS A 154 -4.38 4.71 -19.46
CA LYS A 154 -3.23 5.48 -18.90
C LYS A 154 -3.51 6.93 -18.43
N GLN A 155 -4.76 7.34 -18.31
CA GLN A 155 -5.13 8.72 -17.96
C GLN A 155 -4.97 9.02 -16.47
N LEU A 156 -5.02 8.00 -15.61
CA LEU A 156 -4.97 8.17 -14.17
C LEU A 156 -3.56 8.54 -13.71
N ALA A 157 -3.28 9.83 -13.47
CA ALA A 157 -2.01 10.30 -12.91
C ALA A 157 -0.77 9.81 -13.69
N PRO A 158 -0.53 10.32 -14.92
CA PRO A 158 0.44 9.79 -15.86
C PRO A 158 1.88 9.76 -15.34
N LYS A 159 2.29 10.78 -14.56
CA LYS A 159 3.59 10.81 -13.87
C LYS A 159 3.52 10.42 -12.39
N GLY A 160 2.34 10.01 -11.94
CA GLY A 160 2.05 9.58 -10.59
C GLY A 160 1.28 10.60 -9.76
N ALA A 161 0.57 10.08 -8.76
CA ALA A 161 -0.19 10.87 -7.80
C ALA A 161 -0.07 10.26 -6.40
N ILE A 162 -0.17 11.14 -5.39
CA ILE A 162 -0.35 10.75 -4.01
C ILE A 162 -1.85 10.72 -3.70
N PHE A 163 -2.28 9.67 -3.01
CA PHE A 163 -3.64 9.48 -2.51
C PHE A 163 -3.61 9.41 -1.00
N VAL A 164 -4.66 9.89 -0.35
CA VAL A 164 -4.72 9.98 1.12
C VAL A 164 -4.57 8.61 1.79
N CYS A 165 -5.02 7.54 1.13
CA CYS A 165 -4.86 6.17 1.62
C CYS A 165 -4.95 5.12 0.50
N PRO A 166 -4.62 3.83 0.80
CA PRO A 166 -4.76 2.74 -0.16
C PRO A 166 -6.19 2.46 -0.65
N ILE A 167 -7.20 2.75 0.18
CA ILE A 167 -8.61 2.60 -0.23
C ILE A 167 -8.95 3.67 -1.25
N SER A 168 -8.61 4.94 -0.97
CA SER A 168 -8.81 6.07 -1.89
C SER A 168 -8.13 5.85 -3.24
N SER A 169 -6.90 5.32 -3.24
CA SER A 169 -6.16 5.05 -4.47
C SER A 169 -6.80 3.93 -5.30
N SER A 170 -7.31 2.88 -4.64
CA SER A 170 -8.04 1.79 -5.30
C SER A 170 -9.39 2.26 -5.84
N LEU A 171 -10.14 3.04 -5.06
CA LEU A 171 -11.41 3.65 -5.46
C LEU A 171 -11.25 4.54 -6.69
N SER A 172 -10.21 5.37 -6.72
CA SER A 172 -9.91 6.25 -7.86
C SER A 172 -9.64 5.48 -9.15
N ARG A 173 -9.06 4.27 -9.06
CA ARG A 173 -8.92 3.38 -10.21
C ARG A 173 -10.23 2.77 -10.68
N LEU A 174 -11.14 2.47 -9.74
CA LEU A 174 -12.40 1.78 -10.02
C LEU A 174 -13.49 2.72 -10.53
N LYS A 175 -13.59 3.94 -9.97
CA LYS A 175 -14.64 4.92 -10.27
C LYS A 175 -14.13 6.16 -11.03
N GLY A 176 -12.81 6.35 -11.14
CA GLY A 176 -12.18 7.51 -11.81
C GLY A 176 -11.80 8.64 -10.85
N LEU A 177 -10.96 9.56 -11.32
CA LEU A 177 -10.48 10.71 -10.51
C LEU A 177 -11.54 11.79 -10.31
N GLU A 178 -12.49 11.92 -11.23
CA GLU A 178 -13.50 12.98 -11.16
C GLU A 178 -14.37 12.86 -9.90
N GLU A 179 -14.81 11.64 -9.57
CA GLU A 179 -15.57 11.34 -8.34
C GLU A 179 -14.81 11.79 -7.08
N PHE A 180 -13.48 11.61 -7.09
CA PHE A 180 -12.60 11.84 -5.95
C PHE A 180 -11.72 13.09 -6.12
N ASN A 181 -12.16 14.08 -6.89
CA ASN A 181 -11.42 15.33 -7.02
C ASN A 181 -11.21 15.97 -5.63
N GLY A 182 -9.96 16.27 -5.28
CA GLY A 182 -9.51 16.71 -3.95
C GLY A 182 -8.85 15.62 -3.10
N ASP A 183 -9.16 14.34 -3.34
CA ASP A 183 -8.64 13.20 -2.56
C ASP A 183 -7.27 12.68 -3.01
N PHE A 184 -6.73 13.31 -4.03
CA PHE A 184 -5.40 13.03 -4.55
C PHE A 184 -4.68 14.33 -4.89
N LEU A 185 -3.39 14.16 -5.10
CA LEU A 185 -2.43 15.18 -5.45
C LEU A 185 -1.65 14.67 -6.65
N ASN A 186 -1.74 15.35 -7.79
CA ASN A 186 -0.90 15.00 -8.93
C ASN A 186 0.53 15.48 -8.63
N LEU A 187 1.52 14.64 -8.90
CA LEU A 187 2.92 15.00 -8.63
C LEU A 187 3.42 16.18 -9.47
N GLU A 188 2.75 16.46 -10.59
CA GLU A 188 3.02 17.64 -11.43
C GLU A 188 2.48 18.95 -10.85
N ASP A 189 1.62 18.88 -9.82
CA ASP A 189 1.04 20.05 -9.18
C ASP A 189 2.11 20.92 -8.49
N SER A 190 1.72 22.15 -8.16
CA SER A 190 2.54 23.07 -7.38
C SER A 190 2.80 22.54 -5.97
N LYS A 191 3.85 23.02 -5.30
CA LYS A 191 4.18 22.57 -3.94
C LYS A 191 3.09 23.02 -2.95
N GLU A 192 2.41 24.13 -3.23
CA GLU A 192 1.29 24.66 -2.45
C GLU A 192 0.15 23.64 -2.34
N ARG A 193 -0.13 22.91 -3.43
CA ARG A 193 -1.17 21.89 -3.46
C ARG A 193 -0.91 20.74 -2.48
N PHE A 194 0.35 20.45 -2.12
CA PHE A 194 0.66 19.45 -1.08
C PHE A 194 0.12 19.89 0.28
N PHE A 195 0.29 21.17 0.64
CA PHE A 195 -0.20 21.69 1.90
C PHE A 195 -1.73 21.67 1.94
N GLU A 196 -2.36 22.15 0.88
CA GLU A 196 -3.83 22.10 0.75
C GLU A 196 -4.36 20.67 0.81
N PHE A 197 -3.68 19.72 0.17
CA PHE A 197 -4.06 18.31 0.20
C PHE A 197 -4.07 17.78 1.63
N TYR A 198 -3.01 18.00 2.40
CA TYR A 198 -2.89 17.52 3.77
C TYR A 198 -3.69 18.34 4.80
N SER A 199 -4.11 19.57 4.49
CA SER A 199 -4.89 20.42 5.39
C SER A 199 -6.41 20.17 5.33
N GLN A 200 -6.87 19.20 4.53
CA GLN A 200 -8.29 18.89 4.41
C GLN A 200 -8.83 18.24 5.70
N ASP A 201 -10.03 18.67 6.11
CA ASP A 201 -10.72 18.09 7.26
C ASP A 201 -11.38 16.72 6.97
N PHE A 202 -11.50 16.36 5.69
CA PHE A 202 -12.03 15.09 5.23
C PHE A 202 -11.68 14.83 3.76
N TYR A 203 -11.97 13.62 3.32
CA TYR A 203 -11.77 13.15 1.95
C TYR A 203 -13.04 12.43 1.47
N LYS A 204 -13.46 12.63 0.22
CA LYS A 204 -14.70 12.09 -0.34
C LYS A 204 -14.77 10.56 -0.28
N SER A 205 -13.65 9.89 -0.52
CA SER A 205 -13.46 8.44 -0.42
C SER A 205 -13.78 7.88 0.96
N CYS A 206 -13.74 8.69 2.03
CA CYS A 206 -14.18 8.26 3.36
C CYS A 206 -15.68 7.95 3.43
N ASP A 207 -16.50 8.46 2.49
CA ASP A 207 -17.92 8.07 2.37
C ASP A 207 -18.09 6.65 1.83
N TYR A 208 -17.04 6.03 1.30
CA TYR A 208 -17.09 4.65 0.80
C TYR A 208 -16.63 3.62 1.82
N CYS A 209 -15.93 4.05 2.87
CA CYS A 209 -15.38 3.17 3.89
C CYS A 209 -16.43 2.73 4.91
N ARG A 210 -16.12 1.65 5.65
CA ARG A 210 -16.80 1.27 6.90
C ARG A 210 -16.94 2.42 7.89
N ASP A 211 -17.85 2.23 8.85
CA ASP A 211 -17.89 3.08 10.02
C ASP A 211 -16.70 2.71 10.92
N TYR A 212 -15.77 3.64 11.08
CA TYR A 212 -14.60 3.52 11.95
C TYR A 212 -14.91 3.94 13.39
N GLY A 213 -16.10 4.48 13.68
CA GLY A 213 -16.61 4.58 15.04
C GLY A 213 -17.01 3.22 15.64
N GLU A 214 -17.25 2.23 14.79
CA GLU A 214 -17.67 0.88 15.17
C GLU A 214 -16.51 -0.12 15.13
N PRO A 215 -16.47 -1.11 16.04
CA PRO A 215 -15.40 -2.10 16.09
C PRO A 215 -15.33 -2.91 14.78
N ALA A 216 -14.10 -3.20 14.35
CA ALA A 216 -13.88 -3.99 13.15
C ALA A 216 -14.28 -5.46 13.35
N LYS A 217 -15.15 -5.95 12.46
CA LYS A 217 -15.41 -7.39 12.36
C LYS A 217 -14.12 -8.10 12.00
N GLN A 218 -13.84 -9.21 12.69
CA GLN A 218 -12.68 -10.05 12.39
C GLN A 218 -13.05 -11.13 11.38
N ILE A 219 -12.18 -11.37 10.41
CA ILE A 219 -12.32 -12.36 9.35
C ILE A 219 -11.06 -13.23 9.25
N ALA A 220 -11.19 -14.41 8.63
CA ALA A 220 -10.06 -15.28 8.37
C ALA A 220 -9.02 -14.58 7.49
N VAL A 221 -7.74 -14.86 7.74
CA VAL A 221 -6.63 -14.26 7.00
C VAL A 221 -6.62 -14.74 5.55
N ALA A 222 -6.43 -13.81 4.61
CA ALA A 222 -6.12 -14.11 3.21
C ALA A 222 -7.04 -15.14 2.52
N VAL A 223 -8.35 -15.11 2.78
CA VAL A 223 -9.34 -15.91 2.03
C VAL A 223 -9.30 -15.52 0.55
N GLN A 224 -9.10 -16.49 -0.34
CA GLN A 224 -9.01 -16.28 -1.78
C GLN A 224 -10.35 -16.54 -2.47
N THR A 225 -10.63 -15.91 -3.60
CA THR A 225 -11.77 -16.27 -4.46
C THR A 225 -11.27 -17.14 -5.63
N ASP A 226 -12.01 -18.19 -5.97
CA ASP A 226 -11.78 -19.00 -7.17
C ASP A 226 -12.51 -18.43 -8.41
N LYS A 227 -13.42 -17.48 -8.18
CA LYS A 227 -14.18 -16.79 -9.20
C LYS A 227 -13.64 -15.37 -9.37
N VAL A 228 -13.63 -14.90 -10.62
CA VAL A 228 -13.43 -13.49 -10.93
C VAL A 228 -14.61 -12.71 -10.36
N LEU A 229 -14.34 -11.80 -9.43
CA LEU A 229 -15.36 -10.91 -8.89
C LEU A 229 -15.73 -9.88 -9.96
N LYS A 230 -17.03 -9.74 -10.22
CA LYS A 230 -17.52 -8.70 -11.13
C LYS A 230 -17.69 -7.42 -10.33
N LEU A 231 -17.13 -6.33 -10.85
CA LEU A 231 -17.45 -4.99 -10.37
C LEU A 231 -18.86 -4.66 -10.87
N GLU A 232 -19.84 -4.70 -9.99
CA GLU A 232 -21.17 -4.18 -10.29
C GLU A 232 -21.01 -2.66 -10.47
N LYS A 233 -21.32 -2.17 -11.68
CA LYS A 233 -21.43 -0.74 -11.92
C LYS A 233 -22.76 -0.31 -11.33
N ASP A 234 -22.71 0.36 -10.19
CA ASP A 234 -23.81 1.20 -9.71
C ASP A 234 -24.23 2.20 -10.79
#